data_AF-A0A837R718-F1
#
_entry.id   AF-A0A837R718-F1
#
_cell.length_a   1.000
_cell.length_b   1.000
_cell.length_c   1.000
_cell.angle_alpha   90.00
_cell.angle_beta   90.00
_cell.angle_gamma   90.00
#
_symmetry.space_group_name_H-M   'P 1'
#
loop_
_entity.id
_entity.type
_entity.pdbx_description
1 polymer ?
#
loop_
_entity_poly.entity_id
_entity_poly.type
_entity_poly.pdbx_seq_one_letter_code
_entity_poly.pdbx_strand_id
1 'polypeptide(L)'
;MNEDMEFFNRFSHMYLHGFKNLSDMFAEPATEHGITLDEFYILYDIAEAKGKIRLMDIAESHGVTRSAISRLIGRLLRKDYLIPRS
;
A
#
# COMPACT_ATOMS: atom_id res chain seq x y z
N MET A 1 31.63 -7.32 -23.48
CA MET A 1 30.54 -6.95 -22.54
C MET A 1 30.35 -8.17 -21.64
N ASN A 2 30.36 -8.00 -20.32
CA ASN A 2 30.41 -9.13 -19.38
C ASN A 2 29.07 -9.90 -19.39
N GLU A 3 29.05 -11.17 -19.77
CA GLU A 3 27.85 -12.02 -19.84
C GLU A 3 27.08 -12.05 -18.50
N ASP A 4 27.81 -11.99 -17.38
CA ASP A 4 27.21 -11.92 -16.03
C ASP A 4 26.36 -10.66 -15.85
N MET A 5 26.79 -9.54 -16.42
CA MET A 5 26.09 -8.27 -16.33
C MET A 5 24.82 -8.26 -17.20
N GLU A 6 24.83 -8.93 -18.33
CA GLU A 6 23.61 -9.12 -19.13
C GLU A 6 22.60 -10.04 -18.43
N PHE A 7 23.07 -11.14 -17.82
CA PHE A 7 22.21 -12.04 -17.05
C PHE A 7 21.57 -11.31 -15.87
N PHE A 8 22.37 -10.57 -15.09
CA PHE A 8 21.88 -9.75 -13.99
C PHE A 8 20.81 -8.75 -14.46
N ASN A 9 21.08 -8.01 -15.54
CA ASN A 9 20.11 -7.04 -16.07
C ASN A 9 18.80 -7.70 -16.52
N ARG A 10 18.86 -8.85 -17.21
CA ARG A 10 17.66 -9.60 -17.62
C ARG A 10 16.86 -10.10 -16.42
N PHE A 11 17.55 -10.64 -15.41
CA PHE A 11 16.92 -11.10 -14.17
C PHE A 11 16.27 -9.92 -13.42
N SER A 12 17.01 -8.83 -13.20
CA SER A 12 16.48 -7.63 -12.54
C SER A 12 15.28 -7.06 -13.28
N HIS A 13 15.31 -7.03 -14.61
CA HIS A 13 14.18 -6.57 -15.41
C HIS A 13 12.96 -7.48 -15.22
N MET A 14 13.12 -8.80 -15.31
CA MET A 14 12.02 -9.75 -15.07
C MET A 14 11.46 -9.63 -13.65
N TYR A 15 12.32 -9.50 -12.65
CA TYR A 15 11.93 -9.34 -11.25
C TYR A 15 11.14 -8.04 -11.02
N LEU A 16 11.67 -6.90 -11.50
CA LEU A 16 11.03 -5.59 -11.34
C LEU A 16 9.71 -5.51 -12.11
N HIS A 17 9.66 -6.03 -13.34
CA HIS A 17 8.43 -6.07 -14.13
C HIS A 17 7.40 -7.02 -13.54
N GLY A 18 7.81 -8.20 -13.06
CA GLY A 18 6.93 -9.14 -12.38
C GLY A 18 6.30 -8.52 -11.13
N PHE A 19 7.11 -7.87 -10.30
CA PHE A 19 6.61 -7.18 -9.10
C PHE A 19 5.67 -6.02 -9.45
N LYS A 20 6.02 -5.21 -10.45
CA LYS A 20 5.16 -4.11 -10.90
C LYS A 20 3.82 -4.61 -11.43
N ASN A 21 3.82 -5.61 -12.30
CA ASN A 21 2.59 -6.19 -12.83
C ASN A 21 1.70 -6.74 -11.72
N LEU A 22 2.29 -7.39 -10.72
CA LEU A 22 1.55 -7.88 -9.57
C LEU A 22 0.94 -6.74 -8.73
N SER A 23 1.71 -5.67 -8.50
CA SER A 23 1.21 -4.47 -7.80
C SER A 23 0.07 -3.80 -8.57
N ASP A 24 0.17 -3.72 -9.91
CA ASP A 24 -0.86 -3.12 -10.76
C ASP A 24 -2.15 -3.97 -10.71
N MET A 25 -2.03 -5.30 -10.74
CA MET A 25 -3.16 -6.22 -10.59
C MET A 25 -3.88 -6.06 -9.24
N PHE A 26 -3.14 -5.93 -8.14
CA PHE A 26 -3.76 -5.72 -6.82
C PHE A 26 -4.35 -4.31 -6.67
N ALA A 27 -3.81 -3.32 -7.38
CA ALA A 27 -4.30 -1.95 -7.35
C ALA A 27 -5.57 -1.74 -8.20
N GLU A 28 -5.83 -2.58 -9.20
CA GLU A 28 -6.96 -2.42 -10.12
C GLU A 28 -8.31 -2.34 -9.38
N PRO A 29 -8.68 -3.28 -8.47
CA PRO A 29 -9.95 -3.17 -7.72
C PRO A 29 -10.00 -1.93 -6.83
N ALA A 30 -8.89 -1.57 -6.19
CA ALA A 30 -8.81 -0.38 -5.34
C ALA A 30 -9.06 0.90 -6.16
N THR A 31 -8.52 0.92 -7.39
CA THR A 31 -8.63 2.06 -8.32
C THR A 31 -10.07 2.24 -8.81
N GLU A 32 -10.81 1.15 -9.05
CA GLU A 32 -12.25 1.21 -9.37
C GLU A 32 -13.07 1.89 -8.26
N HIS A 33 -12.63 1.75 -7.01
CA HIS A 33 -13.20 2.40 -5.84
C HIS A 33 -12.59 3.79 -5.54
N GLY A 34 -11.70 4.29 -6.41
CA GLY A 34 -11.08 5.61 -6.26
C GLY A 34 -10.07 5.70 -5.12
N ILE A 35 -9.52 4.57 -4.65
CA ILE A 35 -8.51 4.50 -3.59
C ILE A 35 -7.22 3.83 -4.11
N THR A 36 -6.09 4.13 -3.47
CA THR A 36 -4.82 3.46 -3.80
C THR A 36 -4.73 2.10 -3.09
N LEU A 37 -3.84 1.23 -3.55
CA LEU A 37 -3.58 -0.05 -2.88
C LEU A 37 -3.16 0.13 -1.40
N ASP A 38 -2.32 1.12 -1.11
CA ASP A 38 -1.94 1.48 0.27
C ASP A 38 -3.15 1.92 1.12
N GLU A 39 -4.08 2.67 0.52
CA GLU A 39 -5.31 3.10 1.20
C GLU A 39 -6.22 1.90 1.48
N PHE A 40 -6.31 0.96 0.55
CA PHE A 40 -7.04 -0.30 0.72
C PHE A 40 -6.48 -1.14 1.88
N TYR A 41 -5.17 -1.36 1.94
CA TYR A 41 -4.59 -2.15 3.03
C TYR A 41 -4.78 -1.50 4.40
N ILE A 42 -4.75 -0.16 4.48
CA ILE A 42 -5.09 0.55 5.72
C ILE A 42 -6.55 0.34 6.11
N LEU A 43 -7.49 0.37 5.15
CA LEU A 43 -8.89 0.07 5.42
C LEU A 43 -9.08 -1.37 5.91
N TYR A 44 -8.38 -2.32 5.29
CA TYR A 44 -8.37 -3.73 5.71
C TYR A 44 -7.89 -3.88 7.16
N ASP A 45 -6.76 -3.27 7.52
CA ASP A 45 -6.24 -3.32 8.89
C ASP A 45 -7.21 -2.73 9.93
N ILE A 46 -7.88 -1.63 9.58
CA ILE A 46 -8.88 -0.99 10.44
C ILE A 46 -10.11 -1.88 10.59
N ALA A 47 -10.56 -2.54 9.52
CA ALA A 47 -11.73 -3.42 9.52
C ALA A 47 -11.49 -4.71 10.32
N GLU A 48 -10.29 -5.29 10.21
CA GLU A 48 -9.89 -6.52 10.92
C GLU A 48 -9.47 -6.27 12.38
N ALA A 49 -9.25 -5.01 12.77
CA ALA A 49 -8.86 -4.68 14.13
C ALA A 49 -9.94 -5.10 15.14
N LYS A 50 -9.57 -5.98 16.08
CA LYS A 50 -10.40 -6.36 17.24
C LYS A 50 -10.41 -5.23 18.28
N GLY A 51 -10.94 -4.07 17.92
CA GLY A 51 -11.05 -2.89 18.78
C GLY A 51 -10.36 -1.65 18.22
N LYS A 52 -9.90 -0.77 19.12
CA LYS A 52 -9.22 0.47 18.72
C LYS A 52 -7.81 0.15 18.20
N ILE A 53 -7.50 0.59 17.00
CA ILE A 53 -6.16 0.54 16.42
C ILE A 53 -5.49 1.93 16.53
N ARG A 54 -4.20 1.98 16.84
CA ARG A 54 -3.46 3.25 16.86
C ARG A 54 -2.74 3.47 15.53
N LEU A 55 -2.64 4.72 15.12
CA LEU A 55 -1.88 5.14 13.92
C LEU A 55 -0.43 4.63 13.90
N MET A 56 0.20 4.53 15.08
CA MET A 56 1.57 4.02 15.20
C MET A 56 1.66 2.52 14.90
N ASP A 57 0.65 1.75 15.30
CA ASP A 57 0.63 0.30 15.08
C ASP A 57 0.51 0.00 13.58
N ILE A 58 -0.32 0.78 12.86
CA ILE A 58 -0.44 0.71 11.39
C ILE A 58 0.86 1.16 10.71
N ALA A 59 1.51 2.20 11.22
CA ALA A 59 2.76 2.69 10.63
C ALA A 59 3.87 1.63 10.71
N GLU A 60 3.97 0.94 11.86
CA GLU A 60 4.94 -0.13 12.08
C GLU A 60 4.68 -1.34 11.19
N SER A 61 3.42 -1.81 11.06
CA SER A 61 3.11 -2.97 10.22
C SER A 61 3.35 -2.72 8.73
N HIS A 62 3.19 -1.49 8.25
CA HIS A 62 3.43 -1.09 6.86
C HIS A 62 4.88 -0.66 6.59
N GLY A 63 5.74 -0.56 7.61
CA GLY A 63 7.12 -0.11 7.45
C GLY A 63 7.26 1.35 6.99
N VAL A 64 6.28 2.20 7.35
CA VAL A 64 6.23 3.60 6.93
C VAL A 64 6.18 4.55 8.13
N THR A 65 6.33 5.85 7.87
CA THR A 65 6.27 6.85 8.93
C THR A 65 4.84 7.11 9.40
N ARG A 66 4.67 7.51 10.67
CA ARG A 66 3.38 7.97 11.20
C ARG A 66 2.77 9.10 10.37
N SER A 67 3.59 9.99 9.81
CA SER A 67 3.11 11.10 8.97
C SER A 67 2.60 10.62 7.60
N ALA A 68 3.16 9.53 7.05
CA ALA A 68 2.63 8.88 5.86
C ALA A 68 1.25 8.27 6.12
N ILE A 69 1.09 7.49 7.21
CA ILE A 69 -0.21 6.94 7.60
C ILE A 69 -1.23 8.05 7.88
N SER A 70 -0.83 9.11 8.60
CA SER A 70 -1.73 10.25 8.85
C SER A 70 -2.25 10.89 7.56
N ARG A 71 -1.38 11.04 6.55
CA ARG A 71 -1.78 11.56 5.23
C ARG A 71 -2.76 10.61 4.51
N LEU A 72 -2.52 9.31 4.57
CA LEU A 72 -3.38 8.27 4.00
C LEU A 72 -4.77 8.27 4.66
N ILE A 73 -4.83 8.24 5.99
CA ILE A 73 -6.07 8.36 6.77
C ILE A 73 -6.81 9.65 6.44
N GLY A 74 -6.10 10.78 6.33
CA GLY A 74 -6.69 12.05 5.93
C GLY A 74 -7.34 12.02 4.54
N ARG A 75 -6.75 11.28 3.58
CA ARG A 75 -7.37 11.07 2.26
C ARG A 75 -8.61 10.19 2.36
N LEU A 76 -8.56 9.10 3.11
CA LEU A 76 -9.69 8.20 3.33
C LEU A 76 -10.87 8.89 4.01
N LEU A 77 -10.61 9.76 5.00
CA LEU A 77 -11.63 10.61 5.63
C LEU A 77 -12.29 11.56 4.62
N ARG A 78 -11.50 12.19 3.73
CA ARG A 78 -12.05 13.08 2.68
C ARG A 78 -12.84 12.35 1.60
N LYS A 79 -12.63 11.05 1.46
CA LYS A 79 -13.34 10.17 0.53
C LYS A 79 -14.51 9.43 1.21
N ASP A 80 -14.83 9.80 2.46
CA ASP A 80 -15.91 9.21 3.27
C ASP A 80 -15.77 7.70 3.55
N TYR A 81 -14.56 7.14 3.41
CA TYR A 81 -14.28 5.74 3.78
C TYR A 81 -14.09 5.54 5.28
N LEU A 82 -13.79 6.62 6.00
CA LEU A 82 -13.62 6.62 7.45
C LEU A 82 -14.47 7.74 8.05
N ILE A 83 -14.95 7.52 9.27
CA ILE A 83 -15.66 8.54 10.03
C ILE A 83 -14.86 8.82 11.30
N PRO A 84 -14.48 10.08 11.58
CA PRO A 84 -13.80 10.40 12.82
C PRO A 84 -14.75 10.16 13.98
N ARG A 85 -14.29 9.41 14.99
CA ARG A 85 -15.07 9.22 16.21
C ARG A 85 -14.95 10.47 17.08
N SER A 86 -16.05 11.21 17.22
CA SER A 86 -16.22 12.31 18.19
C SER A 86 -16.37 11.78 19.61
#